data_AF-A0A4R8Z982-F1
#
_entry.id   AF-A0A4R8Z982-F1
#
_cell.length_a   1.000
_cell.length_b   1.000
_cell.length_c   1.000
_cell.angle_alpha   90.00
_cell.angle_beta   90.00
_cell.angle_gamma   90.00
#
_symmetry.space_group_name_H-M   'P 1'
#
loop_
_entity.id
_entity.type
_entity.pdbx_description
1 polymer ?
#
loop_
_entity_poly.entity_id
_entity_poly.type
_entity_poly.pdbx_seq_one_letter_code
_entity_poly.pdbx_strand_id
1 'polypeptide(L)' 'MVSGGIFREIKPRERLVFTWGEPHGDPDDTPIVTITIEPVDNGTSMTFDLRGVDGSKGDGFFYDGWQDVLDSLGRYLS' A
#
# COMPACT_ATOMS: atom_id res chain seq x y z
N MET A 1 1.37 -2.64 -17.76
CA MET A 1 2.57 -2.32 -16.96
C MET A 1 2.61 -3.32 -15.82
N VAL A 2 3.76 -3.91 -15.52
CA VAL A 2 3.91 -4.85 -14.39
C VAL A 2 4.73 -4.13 -13.32
N SER A 3 4.25 -4.12 -12.08
CA SER A 3 5.01 -3.62 -10.93
C SER A 3 5.73 -4.78 -10.24
N GLY A 4 6.89 -4.50 -9.65
CA GLY A 4 7.57 -5.42 -8.74
C GLY A 4 7.96 -4.74 -7.44
N GLY A 5 8.68 -5.47 -6.59
CA GLY A 5 9.09 -5.02 -5.28
C GLY A 5 9.54 -6.15 -4.37
N ILE A 6 9.99 -5.80 -3.17
CA ILE A 6 10.44 -6.75 -2.15
C ILE A 6 9.76 -6.49 -0.82
N PHE A 7 9.49 -7.56 -0.07
CA PHE A 7 9.03 -7.46 1.31
C PHE A 7 10.20 -7.06 2.21
N ARG A 8 10.00 -5.99 2.99
CA ARG A 8 10.96 -5.50 3.99
C ARG A 8 10.59 -5.95 5.40
N GLU A 9 9.29 -6.05 5.69
CA GLU A 9 8.79 -6.51 6.99
C GLU A 9 7.48 -7.29 6.79
N ILE A 10 7.37 -8.44 7.45
CA ILE A 10 6.14 -9.24 7.52
C ILE A 10 5.88 -9.58 8.99
N LYS A 11 4.89 -8.93 9.59
CA LYS A 11 4.32 -9.29 10.89
C LYS A 11 2.89 -9.75 10.69
N PRO A 12 2.60 -11.06 10.81
CA PRO A 12 1.28 -11.59 10.53
C PRO A 12 0.18 -10.83 11.28
N ARG A 13 -0.83 -10.36 10.54
CA ARG A 13 -2.02 -9.65 11.06
C ARG A 13 -1.76 -8.29 11.74
N GLU A 14 -0.53 -7.80 11.73
CA GLU A 14 -0.15 -6.54 12.39
C GLU A 14 0.42 -5.54 11.40
N ARG A 15 1.38 -5.97 10.58
CA ARG A 15 2.15 -5.06 9.73
C ARG A 15 2.76 -5.74 8.50
N LEU A 16 2.68 -5.03 7.37
CA LEU A 16 3.33 -5.42 6.13
C LEU A 16 4.04 -4.21 5.54
N VAL A 17 5.33 -4.34 5.26
CA VAL A 17 6.12 -3.30 4.58
C VAL A 17 6.75 -3.89 3.34
N PHE A 18 6.54 -3.27 2.19
CA PHE A 18 7.11 -3.69 0.92
C PHE A 18 7.40 -2.50 0.01
N THR A 19 8.37 -2.67 -0.88
CA THR A 19 8.62 -1.71 -1.95
C THR A 19 7.67 -1.97 -3.11
N TRP A 20 7.34 -0.93 -3.87
CA TRP A 20 6.47 -1.05 -5.04
C TRP A 20 6.96 -0.12 -6.15
N GLY A 21 7.25 -0.67 -7.32
CA GLY A 21 7.79 0.11 -8.44
C GLY A 21 8.16 -0.76 -9.63
N GLU A 22 9.21 -0.39 -10.34
CA GLU A 22 9.69 -1.15 -11.50
C GLU A 22 10.27 -2.52 -11.10
N PRO A 23 9.97 -3.62 -11.82
CA PRO A 23 10.36 -4.99 -11.43
C PRO A 23 11.85 -5.28 -11.21
N HIS A 24 12.74 -4.37 -11.63
CA HIS A 24 14.20 -4.49 -11.49
C HIS A 24 14.86 -3.18 -11.02
N GLY A 25 14.09 -2.22 -10.52
CA GLY A 25 14.63 -0.98 -9.94
C GLY A 25 15.35 -1.25 -8.61
N ASP A 26 16.24 -0.34 -8.22
CA ASP A 26 16.87 -0.39 -6.89
C ASP A 26 15.76 -0.26 -5.82
N PRO A 27 15.56 -1.29 -4.97
CA PRO A 27 14.55 -1.25 -3.94
C PRO A 27 14.67 -0.08 -2.96
N ASP A 28 15.87 0.50 -2.77
CA ASP A 28 16.09 1.62 -1.87
C ASP A 28 15.64 2.97 -2.49
N ASP A 29 15.52 3.03 -3.82
CA ASP A 29 15.04 4.20 -4.58
C ASP A 29 13.55 4.09 -4.99
N THR A 30 12.88 2.99 -4.62
CA THR A 30 11.47 2.75 -4.95
C THR A 30 10.52 3.17 -3.84
N PRO A 31 9.28 3.57 -4.17
CA PRO A 31 8.26 3.85 -3.18
C PRO A 31 8.04 2.70 -2.20
N ILE A 32 7.76 3.05 -0.94
CA ILE A 32 7.52 2.10 0.14
C ILE A 32 6.06 2.16 0.55
N VAL A 33 5.41 1.00 0.52
CA VAL A 33 4.07 0.79 1.06
C VAL A 33 4.20 0.21 2.46
N THR A 34 3.50 0.82 3.40
CA THR A 34 3.33 0.33 4.76
C THR A 34 1.84 0.13 5.03
N ILE A 35 1.48 -1.10 5.39
CA ILE A 35 0.14 -1.45 5.87
C ILE A 35 0.25 -1.77 7.35
N THR A 36 -0.54 -1.10 8.17
CA THR A 36 -0.68 -1.38 9.60
C THR A 36 -2.11 -1.78 9.89
N ILE A 37 -2.28 -2.85 10.65
CA ILE A 37 -3.56 -3.48 10.96
C ILE A 37 -3.71 -3.53 12.47
N GLU A 38 -4.80 -2.97 12.98
CA GLU A 38 -5.07 -2.87 14.41
C GLU A 38 -6.49 -3.33 14.71
N PRO A 39 -6.71 -4.15 15.76
CA PRO A 39 -8.05 -4.47 16.22
C PRO A 39 -8.71 -3.22 16.81
N VAL A 40 -10.00 -3.03 16.52
CA VAL A 40 -10.87 -2.03 17.15
C VAL A 40 -12.17 -2.71 17.59
N ASP A 41 -12.95 -2.07 18.46
CA ASP A 41 -14.13 -2.70 19.11
C ASP A 41 -15.08 -3.40 18.12
N ASN A 42 -15.29 -2.81 16.95
CA ASN A 42 -16.21 -3.32 15.92
C ASN A 42 -15.50 -3.68 14.61
N GLY A 43 -14.26 -4.18 14.68
CA GLY A 43 -13.57 -4.72 13.51
C GLY A 43 -12.07 -4.43 13.49
N THR A 44 -11.59 -3.97 12.35
CA THR A 44 -10.17 -3.78 12.08
C THR A 44 -9.96 -2.39 11.50
N SER A 45 -9.06 -1.61 12.11
CA SER A 45 -8.51 -0.42 11.50
C SER A 45 -7.33 -0.83 10.61
N MET A 46 -7.32 -0.34 9.37
CA MET A 46 -6.19 -0.52 8.46
C MET A 46 -5.68 0.86 8.04
N THR A 47 -4.39 1.12 8.29
CA THR A 47 -3.70 2.30 7.77
C THR A 47 -2.83 1.89 6.58
N PHE A 48 -3.01 2.56 5.45
CA PHE A 48 -2.17 2.46 4.26
C PHE A 48 -1.34 3.74 4.14
N ASP A 49 -0.01 3.63 4.18
CA ASP A 49 0.93 4.72 3.97
C ASP A 49 1.83 4.40 2.77
N LEU A 50 1.87 5.30 1.79
CA LEU A 50 2.75 5.25 0.63
C LEU A 50 3.73 6.41 0.70
N ARG A 51 5.04 6.11 0.73
CA ARG A 51 6.13 7.09 0.76
C ARG A 51 7.02 6.97 -0.47
N GLY A 52 7.69 8.06 -0.82
CA GLY A 52 8.60 8.14 -1.97
C GLY A 52 7.94 8.67 -3.25
N VAL A 53 6.68 9.11 -3.18
CA VAL A 53 5.97 9.81 -4.25
C VAL A 53 5.19 10.98 -3.65
N ASP A 54 4.95 12.03 -4.44
CA ASP A 54 4.20 13.20 -3.98
C ASP A 54 2.72 12.88 -3.77
N GLY A 55 2.14 11.99 -4.59
CA GLY A 55 0.78 11.44 -4.47
C GLY A 55 -0.30 12.45 -4.09
N SER A 56 -1.04 12.96 -5.07
CA SER A 56 -2.09 13.95 -4.80
C SER A 56 -3.43 13.52 -5.39
N LYS A 57 -4.54 13.85 -4.71
CA LYS A 57 -5.88 13.54 -5.22
C LYS A 57 -6.09 14.14 -6.61
N GLY A 58 -6.52 13.32 -7.57
CA GLY A 58 -6.66 13.72 -8.96
C GLY A 58 -5.36 13.64 -9.77
N ASP A 59 -4.30 13.00 -9.24
CA ASP A 59 -3.05 12.79 -9.98
C ASP A 59 -3.20 11.79 -11.14
N GLY A 60 -4.26 10.97 -11.16
CA GLY A 60 -4.48 9.93 -12.17
C GLY A 60 -3.44 8.81 -12.14
N PHE A 61 -2.59 8.75 -11.12
CA PHE A 61 -1.49 7.80 -11.00
C PHE A 61 -1.48 7.17 -9.60
N PHE A 62 -0.73 7.75 -8.66
CA PHE A 62 -0.43 7.11 -7.38
C PHE A 62 -1.63 7.16 -6.43
N TYR A 63 -2.13 8.36 -6.15
CA TYR A 63 -3.22 8.50 -5.20
C TYR A 63 -4.49 7.83 -5.74
N ASP A 64 -4.88 8.17 -6.96
CA ASP A 64 -6.14 7.71 -7.52
C ASP A 64 -6.11 6.19 -7.77
N GLY A 65 -4.99 5.65 -8.28
CA GLY A 65 -4.83 4.22 -8.50
C GLY A 65 -4.89 3.40 -7.21
N TRP A 66 -4.25 3.86 -6.13
CA TRP A 66 -4.34 3.18 -4.84
C TRP A 66 -5.71 3.35 -4.18
N GLN A 67 -6.34 4.51 -4.33
CA GLN A 67 -7.71 4.73 -3.85
C GLN A 67 -8.69 3.73 -4.48
N ASP A 68 -8.61 3.50 -5.79
CA ASP A 68 -9.46 2.52 -6.49
C ASP A 68 -9.28 1.09 -5.96
N VAL A 69 -8.05 0.70 -5.63
CA VAL A 69 -7.73 -0.60 -5.02
C VAL A 69 -8.33 -0.71 -3.62
N LEU A 70 -8.18 0.32 -2.79
CA LEU A 70 -8.71 0.36 -1.42
C LEU A 70 -10.24 0.37 -1.41
N ASP A 71 -10.88 1.09 -2.33
CA ASP A 71 -12.33 1.06 -2.52
C ASP A 71 -12.82 -0.33 -2.90
N SER A 72 -12.09 -1.01 -3.80
CA SER A 72 -12.42 -2.38 -4.22
C SER A 72 -12.27 -3.38 -3.07
N LEU A 73 -11.24 -3.22 -2.22
CA LEU A 73 -11.08 -4.00 -1.01
C LEU A 73 -12.24 -3.79 -0.03
N GLY A 74 -12.66 -2.54 0.17
CA GLY A 74 -13.82 -2.22 1.03
C GLY A 74 -15.10 -2.91 0.55
N ARG A 75 -15.36 -2.90 -0.77
CA ARG A 75 -16.51 -3.62 -1.36
C ARG A 75 -16.41 -5.14 -1.19
N TYR A 76 -15.21 -5.71 -1.27
CA TYR A 76 -14.99 -7.14 -1.10
C TYR A 76 -15.23 -7.63 0.34
N LEU A 77 -14.96 -6.77 1.33
CA LEU A 77 -15.10 -7.09 2.76
C LEU A 77 -16.50 -6.78 3.33
N SER A 78 -17.39 -6.18 2.53
CA SER A 78 -18.77 -5.87 2.90
C SER A 78 -19.70 -7.07 2.70
#